data_AF-A0A2T0PKD5-F1
#
_entry.id   AF-A0A2T0PKD5-F1
#
_cell.length_a   1.000
_cell.length_b   1.000
_cell.length_c   1.000
_cell.angle_alpha   90.00
_cell.angle_beta   90.00
_cell.angle_gamma   90.00
#
_symmetry.space_group_name_H-M   'P 1'
#
loop_
_entity.id
_entity.type
_entity.pdbx_description
1 polymer ?
#
loop_
_entity_poly.entity_id
_entity_poly.type
_entity_poly.pdbx_seq_one_letter_code
_entity_poly.pdbx_strand_id
1 'polypeptide(L)'
;MPANPDLAIQPPASALLERTFALADEAATMAFGERFAQAIESVREAAQRTPGADGDKAFYGLQVQLVGDLGAGKTTLVRATLRGLGHTGRVRSPTYTLVEPYVLERPAGELTLYHFDLYRFTDPAEWADAGFREYFDSGAICLVEWPQRAGRLLGVPDLVFSLDLDNENENESDGRVLVARAYSESGKACLERC
;
A
#
# COMPACT_ATOMS: atom_id res chain seq x y z
N MET A 1 -11.65 11.23 -27.58
CA MET A 1 -11.60 9.83 -27.12
C MET A 1 -10.75 9.83 -25.86
N PRO A 2 -11.30 9.77 -24.63
CA PRO A 2 -10.39 9.56 -23.51
C PRO A 2 -9.86 8.13 -23.63
N ALA A 3 -8.54 8.00 -23.62
CA ALA A 3 -7.85 6.73 -23.54
C ALA A 3 -8.35 5.99 -22.29
N ASN A 4 -8.56 4.68 -22.43
CA ASN A 4 -8.94 3.80 -21.33
C ASN A 4 -7.94 3.97 -20.17
N PRO A 5 -8.33 4.52 -19.00
CA PRO A 5 -7.41 4.81 -17.90
C PRO A 5 -6.77 3.55 -17.28
N ASP A 6 -7.31 2.36 -17.58
CA ASP A 6 -6.90 1.09 -16.96
C ASP A 6 -5.51 0.58 -17.39
N LEU A 7 -5.03 0.93 -18.59
CA LEU A 7 -3.80 0.33 -19.14
C LEU A 7 -2.50 0.91 -18.55
N ALA A 8 -2.57 2.05 -17.85
CA ALA A 8 -1.41 2.67 -17.21
C ALA A 8 -1.14 2.13 -15.79
N ILE A 9 -2.08 1.34 -15.23
CA ILE A 9 -2.12 0.99 -13.81
C ILE A 9 -1.79 -0.49 -13.57
N GLN A 10 -1.98 -1.36 -14.57
CA GLN A 10 -1.66 -2.77 -14.40
C GLN A 10 -0.15 -3.02 -14.50
N PRO A 11 0.47 -3.61 -13.45
CA PRO A 11 1.85 -4.06 -13.56
C PRO A 11 2.00 -5.00 -14.75
N PRO A 12 3.14 -4.99 -15.45
CA PRO A 12 3.39 -5.89 -16.58
C PRO A 12 3.50 -7.37 -16.18
N ALA A 13 3.41 -7.69 -14.88
CA ALA A 13 3.53 -9.02 -14.31
C ALA A 13 2.15 -9.58 -13.93
N SER A 14 1.98 -10.91 -14.01
CA SER A 14 0.80 -11.59 -13.49
C SER A 14 0.80 -11.57 -11.97
N ALA A 15 -0.35 -11.29 -11.36
CA ALA A 15 -0.50 -11.39 -9.92
C ALA A 15 -0.30 -12.85 -9.44
N LEU A 16 0.45 -13.02 -8.36
CA LEU A 16 0.67 -14.31 -7.67
C LEU A 16 -0.54 -14.72 -6.83
N LEU A 17 -1.31 -13.74 -6.36
CA LEU A 17 -2.55 -13.92 -5.60
C LEU A 17 -3.45 -12.71 -5.80
N GLU A 18 -4.75 -12.95 -5.97
CA GLU A 18 -5.80 -11.94 -5.98
C GLU A 18 -6.88 -12.29 -4.98
N ARG A 19 -7.36 -11.30 -4.21
CA ARG A 19 -8.48 -11.44 -3.28
C ARG A 19 -9.38 -10.21 -3.36
N THR A 20 -10.68 -10.43 -3.20
CA THR A 20 -11.69 -9.37 -3.15
C THR A 20 -12.33 -9.34 -1.78
N PHE A 21 -12.48 -8.14 -1.21
CA PHE A 21 -13.07 -7.90 0.08
C PHE A 21 -14.22 -6.90 -0.05
N ALA A 22 -15.39 -7.25 0.47
CA ALA A 22 -16.48 -6.31 0.67
C ALA A 22 -16.24 -5.58 2.00
N LEU A 23 -16.16 -4.26 1.96
CA LEU A 23 -15.95 -3.39 3.11
C LEU A 23 -17.21 -2.56 3.29
N ALA A 24 -18.13 -2.99 4.16
CA ALA A 24 -19.47 -2.40 4.27
C ALA A 24 -19.48 -0.91 4.66
N ASP A 25 -18.44 -0.43 5.36
CA ASP A 25 -18.34 0.93 5.86
C ASP A 25 -16.87 1.34 6.14
N GLU A 26 -16.68 2.56 6.67
CA GLU A 26 -15.37 3.04 7.13
C GLU A 26 -14.74 2.11 8.18
N ALA A 27 -15.55 1.51 9.08
CA ALA A 27 -15.04 0.61 10.11
C ALA A 27 -14.49 -0.69 9.53
N ALA A 28 -15.13 -1.25 8.50
CA ALA A 28 -14.63 -2.40 7.76
C ALA A 28 -13.32 -2.08 7.03
N THR A 29 -13.19 -0.87 6.47
CA THR A 29 -11.94 -0.38 5.88
C THR A 29 -10.83 -0.28 6.92
N MET A 30 -11.14 0.25 8.11
CA MET A 30 -10.18 0.31 9.21
C MET A 30 -9.76 -1.09 9.68
N ALA A 31 -10.72 -2.01 9.83
CA ALA A 31 -10.44 -3.38 10.23
C ALA A 31 -9.56 -4.12 9.22
N PHE A 32 -9.75 -3.89 7.91
CA PHE A 32 -8.84 -4.42 6.89
C PHE A 32 -7.42 -3.85 7.05
N GLY A 33 -7.28 -2.53 7.27
CA GLY A 33 -5.98 -1.91 7.51
C GLY A 33 -5.25 -2.47 8.75
N GLU A 34 -5.99 -2.75 9.82
CA GLU A 34 -5.46 -3.41 11.03
C GLU A 34 -5.03 -4.85 10.77
N ARG A 35 -5.81 -5.64 10.03
CA ARG A 35 -5.40 -7.00 9.61
C ARG A 35 -4.15 -6.97 8.76
N PHE A 36 -4.06 -6.01 7.83
CA PHE A 36 -2.87 -5.85 7.00
C PHE A 36 -1.63 -5.48 7.84
N ALA A 37 -1.77 -4.63 8.85
CA ALA A 37 -0.70 -4.34 9.81
C ALA A 37 -0.24 -5.60 10.57
N GLN A 38 -1.17 -6.43 11.05
CA GLN A 38 -0.85 -7.70 11.71
C GLN A 38 -0.16 -8.68 10.76
N ALA A 39 -0.58 -8.71 9.49
CA ALA A 39 0.05 -9.53 8.46
C ALA A 39 1.50 -9.11 8.21
N ILE A 40 1.78 -7.81 8.11
CA ILE A 40 3.15 -7.26 7.99
C ILE A 40 4.02 -7.73 9.15
N GLU A 41 3.56 -7.55 10.40
CA GLU A 41 4.31 -7.99 11.58
C GLU A 41 4.56 -9.49 11.58
N SER A 42 3.52 -10.30 11.28
CA SER A 42 3.65 -11.75 11.21
C SER A 42 4.68 -12.21 10.17
N VAL A 43 4.71 -11.56 9.00
CA VAL A 43 5.70 -11.85 7.95
C VAL A 43 7.11 -11.44 8.37
N ARG A 44 7.28 -10.25 8.98
CA ARG A 44 8.57 -9.78 9.49
C ARG A 44 9.13 -10.70 10.59
N GLU A 45 8.30 -11.13 11.53
CA GLU A 45 8.71 -12.06 12.59
C GLU A 45 9.06 -13.45 12.04
N ALA A 46 8.33 -13.94 11.04
CA ALA A 46 8.63 -15.20 10.38
C ALA A 46 9.98 -15.13 9.64
N ALA A 47 10.23 -14.02 8.96
CA ALA A 47 11.49 -13.72 8.27
C ALA A 47 12.69 -13.74 9.23
N GLN A 48 12.56 -13.20 10.45
CA GLN A 48 13.64 -13.22 11.45
C GLN A 48 13.97 -14.62 11.99
N ARG A 49 12.97 -15.52 12.04
CA ARG A 49 13.15 -16.90 12.51
C ARG A 49 13.84 -17.80 11.50
N THR A 50 13.86 -17.41 10.23
CA THR A 50 14.54 -18.16 9.16
C THR A 50 15.38 -17.18 8.34
N PRO A 51 16.57 -16.79 8.87
CA PRO A 51 17.50 -15.94 8.12
C PRO A 51 17.83 -16.59 6.78
N GLY A 52 17.95 -15.78 5.72
CA GLY A 52 18.45 -16.26 4.43
C GLY A 52 19.83 -16.90 4.59
N ALA A 53 20.13 -17.91 3.77
CA ALA A 53 21.35 -18.72 3.88
C ALA A 53 22.67 -17.91 3.85
N ASP A 54 22.64 -16.67 3.34
CA ASP A 54 23.82 -15.79 3.17
C ASP A 54 23.72 -14.45 3.92
N GLY A 55 22.91 -14.35 4.98
CA GLY A 55 22.76 -13.10 5.75
C GLY A 55 21.95 -12.01 5.04
N ASP A 56 21.30 -12.37 3.94
CA ASP A 56 20.36 -11.54 3.21
C ASP A 56 19.13 -11.23 4.08
N LYS A 57 18.64 -9.98 4.03
CA LYS A 57 17.46 -9.56 4.81
C LYS A 57 16.27 -10.44 4.43
N ALA A 58 15.72 -11.19 5.38
CA ALA A 58 14.56 -12.04 5.11
C ALA A 58 13.26 -11.24 4.81
N PHE A 59 13.28 -9.92 5.00
CA PHE A 59 12.23 -8.99 4.59
C PHE A 59 12.87 -7.74 3.97
N TYR A 60 12.54 -7.44 2.72
CA TYR A 60 13.14 -6.36 1.92
C TYR A 60 12.29 -5.07 1.89
N GLY A 61 11.35 -4.92 2.81
CA GLY A 61 10.33 -3.87 2.72
C GLY A 61 9.10 -4.33 1.94
N LEU A 62 8.19 -3.40 1.68
CA LEU A 62 7.00 -3.60 0.85
C LEU A 62 6.64 -2.32 0.12
N GLN A 63 6.44 -2.41 -1.19
CA GLN A 63 5.80 -1.39 -1.99
C GLN A 63 4.31 -1.72 -2.18
N VAL A 64 3.44 -0.92 -1.55
CA VAL A 64 1.99 -1.05 -1.64
C VAL A 64 1.42 0.14 -2.41
N GLN A 65 0.78 -0.14 -3.52
CA GLN A 65 0.14 0.86 -4.37
C GLN A 65 -1.37 0.91 -4.09
N LEU A 66 -1.90 2.08 -3.74
CA LEU A 66 -3.31 2.31 -3.45
C LEU A 66 -3.97 3.07 -4.60
N VAL A 67 -4.89 2.39 -5.29
CA VAL A 67 -5.64 2.88 -6.44
C VAL A 67 -7.10 3.04 -6.05
N GLY A 68 -7.76 4.06 -6.61
CA GLY A 68 -9.18 4.33 -6.38
C GLY A 68 -9.46 5.81 -6.53
N ASP A 69 -10.72 6.15 -6.73
CA ASP A 69 -11.15 7.54 -6.94
C ASP A 69 -10.99 8.43 -5.70
N LEU A 70 -11.22 9.72 -5.86
CA LEU A 70 -11.26 10.66 -4.74
C LEU A 70 -12.39 10.25 -3.79
N GLY A 71 -12.05 10.06 -2.50
CA GLY A 71 -13.02 9.58 -1.51
C GLY A 71 -13.14 8.04 -1.40
N ALA A 72 -12.43 7.27 -2.22
CA ALA A 72 -12.45 5.80 -2.17
C ALA A 72 -11.91 5.19 -0.86
N GLY A 73 -11.26 5.97 0.01
CA GLY A 73 -10.78 5.51 1.32
C GLY A 73 -9.30 5.15 1.40
N LYS A 74 -8.50 5.46 0.36
CA LYS A 74 -7.04 5.22 0.33
C LYS A 74 -6.30 5.71 1.60
N THR A 75 -6.43 6.98 1.95
CA THR A 75 -5.82 7.54 3.17
C THR A 75 -6.37 6.92 4.46
N THR A 76 -7.65 6.51 4.47
CA THR A 76 -8.24 5.80 5.62
C THR A 76 -7.58 4.46 5.82
N LEU A 77 -7.35 3.71 4.73
CA LEU A 77 -6.62 2.44 4.77
C LEU A 77 -5.17 2.64 5.26
N VAL A 78 -4.44 3.62 4.71
CA VAL A 78 -3.08 3.95 5.18
C VAL A 78 -3.05 4.27 6.67
N ARG A 79 -3.98 5.11 7.14
CA ARG A 79 -4.10 5.48 8.55
C ARG A 79 -4.39 4.27 9.43
N ALA A 80 -5.28 3.39 9.00
CA ALA A 80 -5.62 2.18 9.74
C ALA A 80 -4.42 1.23 9.85
N THR A 81 -3.67 1.04 8.76
CA THR A 81 -2.44 0.24 8.78
C THR A 81 -1.38 0.84 9.70
N LEU A 82 -1.11 2.16 9.63
CA LEU A 82 -0.15 2.82 10.52
C LEU A 82 -0.56 2.69 12.00
N ARG A 83 -1.86 2.85 12.30
CA ARG A 83 -2.38 2.65 13.67
C ARG A 83 -2.25 1.20 14.14
N GLY A 84 -2.55 0.24 13.28
CA GLY A 84 -2.36 -1.19 13.57
C GLY A 84 -0.89 -1.55 13.84
N LEU A 85 0.05 -0.82 13.24
CA LEU A 85 1.49 -0.92 13.52
C LEU A 85 1.94 -0.11 14.75
N GLY A 86 1.01 0.52 15.48
CA GLY A 86 1.28 1.22 16.74
C GLY A 86 1.55 2.72 16.61
N HIS A 87 1.37 3.34 15.44
CA HIS A 87 1.45 4.79 15.32
C HIS A 87 0.25 5.46 16.02
N THR A 88 0.53 6.34 16.97
CA THR A 88 -0.50 7.07 17.76
C THR A 88 -0.72 8.51 17.29
N GLY A 89 0.13 9.00 16.40
CA GLY A 89 0.05 10.36 15.86
C GLY A 89 -1.05 10.53 14.81
N ARG A 90 -1.14 11.75 14.31
CA ARG A 90 -2.14 12.11 13.30
C ARG A 90 -1.63 11.75 11.90
N VAL A 91 -2.32 10.83 11.23
CA VAL A 91 -2.07 10.49 9.83
C VAL A 91 -3.01 11.27 8.91
N ARG A 92 -2.44 12.12 8.07
CA ARG A 92 -3.13 12.85 7.00
C ARG A 92 -2.47 12.51 5.67
N SER A 93 -3.20 12.68 4.57
CA SER A 93 -2.58 12.57 3.25
C SER A 93 -1.51 13.67 3.09
N PRO A 94 -0.28 13.32 2.67
CA PRO A 94 0.80 14.25 2.41
C PRO A 94 0.66 14.90 1.02
N THR A 95 -0.54 15.30 0.59
CA THR A 95 -0.77 15.82 -0.77
C THR A 95 0.17 16.96 -1.19
N TYR A 96 0.62 17.78 -0.23
CA TYR A 96 1.54 18.91 -0.49
C TYR A 96 2.99 18.61 -0.16
N THR A 97 3.27 17.78 0.83
CA THR A 97 4.64 17.36 1.19
C THR A 97 5.12 16.18 0.33
N LEU A 98 4.21 15.55 -0.42
CA LEU A 98 4.33 14.37 -1.27
C LEU A 98 4.65 13.08 -0.51
N VAL A 99 5.47 13.16 0.53
CA VAL A 99 5.87 12.06 1.40
C VAL A 99 5.79 12.45 2.87
N GLU A 100 5.39 11.51 3.71
CA GLU A 100 5.47 11.61 5.18
C GLU A 100 6.14 10.34 5.74
N PRO A 101 7.25 10.46 6.50
CA PRO A 101 7.92 9.33 7.12
C PRO A 101 7.31 8.94 8.47
N TYR A 102 7.32 7.65 8.78
CA TYR A 102 6.89 7.08 10.06
C TYR A 102 7.92 6.05 10.52
N VAL A 103 8.59 6.31 11.64
CA VAL A 103 9.54 5.37 12.27
C VAL A 103 8.89 4.78 13.51
N LEU A 104 8.74 3.46 13.53
CA LEU A 104 8.01 2.73 14.57
C LEU A 104 8.91 1.67 15.21
N GLU A 105 8.96 1.64 16.54
CA GLU A 105 9.59 0.56 17.31
C GLU A 105 8.65 -0.65 17.35
N ARG A 106 9.09 -1.79 16.79
CA ARG A 106 8.30 -3.02 16.68
C ARG A 106 9.04 -4.21 17.30
N PRO A 107 8.35 -5.32 17.65
CA PRO A 107 9.01 -6.51 18.21
C PRO A 107 10.12 -7.06 17.32
N ALA A 108 9.92 -6.99 15.99
CA ALA A 108 10.91 -7.36 14.98
C ALA A 108 11.92 -6.24 14.66
N GLY A 109 12.17 -5.30 15.58
CA GLY A 109 13.05 -4.16 15.38
C GLY A 109 12.38 -2.99 14.65
N GLU A 110 13.12 -1.89 14.50
CA GLU A 110 12.65 -0.65 13.88
C GLU A 110 12.00 -0.91 12.51
N LEU A 111 10.83 -0.30 12.30
CA LEU A 111 10.09 -0.32 11.06
C LEU A 111 9.91 1.11 10.55
N THR A 112 10.50 1.40 9.41
CA THR A 112 10.26 2.66 8.70
C THR A 112 9.18 2.46 7.65
N LEU A 113 8.21 3.38 7.62
CA LEU A 113 7.21 3.50 6.57
C LEU A 113 7.25 4.88 5.94
N TYR A 114 6.94 4.95 4.65
CA TYR A 114 6.76 6.19 3.92
C TYR A 114 5.37 6.19 3.29
N HIS A 115 4.56 7.19 3.65
CA HIS A 115 3.29 7.45 3.00
C HIS A 115 3.51 8.45 1.89
N PHE A 116 3.24 8.06 0.65
CA PHE A 116 3.27 8.93 -0.52
C PHE A 116 1.84 9.26 -0.98
N ASP A 117 1.62 10.51 -1.39
CA ASP A 117 0.42 10.89 -2.13
C ASP A 117 0.82 11.70 -3.38
N LEU A 118 0.66 11.05 -4.54
CA LEU A 118 1.08 11.58 -5.82
C LEU A 118 -0.04 12.31 -6.56
N TYR A 119 -1.19 12.58 -5.94
CA TYR A 119 -2.37 13.17 -6.60
C TYR A 119 -2.05 14.42 -7.42
N ARG A 120 -1.09 15.24 -6.96
CA ARG A 120 -0.69 16.51 -7.56
C ARG A 120 0.39 16.41 -8.63
N PHE A 121 1.01 15.24 -8.83
CA PHE A 121 1.95 15.05 -9.93
C PHE A 121 1.22 15.23 -11.26
N THR A 122 1.86 16.00 -12.14
CA THR A 122 1.36 16.30 -13.47
C THR A 122 2.16 15.57 -14.55
N ASP A 123 3.43 15.26 -14.27
CA ASP A 123 4.33 14.49 -15.11
C ASP A 123 4.96 13.33 -14.30
N PRO A 124 4.92 12.08 -14.81
CA PRO A 124 5.68 10.97 -14.22
C PRO A 124 7.16 11.27 -13.96
N ALA A 125 7.81 12.14 -14.75
CA ALA A 125 9.20 12.53 -14.54
C ALA A 125 9.46 13.18 -13.17
N GLU A 126 8.45 13.84 -12.57
CA GLU A 126 8.53 14.43 -11.22
C GLU A 126 8.93 13.38 -10.16
N TRP A 127 8.60 12.10 -10.39
CA TRP A 127 9.04 10.98 -9.54
C TRP A 127 10.56 10.84 -9.48
N ALA A 128 11.19 10.88 -10.66
CA ALA A 128 12.64 10.74 -10.78
C ALA A 128 13.35 12.00 -10.27
N ASP A 129 12.83 13.18 -10.62
CA ASP A 129 13.40 14.47 -10.23
C ASP A 129 13.35 14.71 -8.72
N ALA A 130 12.32 14.19 -8.04
CA ALA A 130 12.20 14.27 -6.59
C ALA A 130 13.18 13.36 -5.82
N GLY A 131 13.89 12.46 -6.50
CA GLY A 131 14.83 11.54 -5.86
C GLY A 131 14.17 10.47 -4.98
N PHE A 132 12.86 10.21 -5.16
CA PHE A 132 12.11 9.31 -4.26
C PHE A 132 12.46 7.82 -4.37
N ARG A 133 13.25 7.43 -5.37
CA ARG A 133 13.64 6.03 -5.57
C ARG A 133 14.41 5.45 -4.38
N GLU A 134 15.24 6.25 -3.72
CA GLU A 134 16.07 5.81 -2.59
C GLU A 134 15.24 5.30 -1.39
N TYR A 135 14.01 5.79 -1.23
CA TYR A 135 13.11 5.36 -0.17
C TYR A 135 12.66 3.90 -0.35
N PHE A 136 12.51 3.44 -1.59
CA PHE A 136 12.04 2.09 -1.93
C PHE A 136 13.16 1.07 -1.78
N ASP A 137 14.40 1.50 -2.01
CA ASP A 137 15.61 0.67 -1.87
C ASP A 137 16.09 0.57 -0.40
N SER A 138 15.48 1.32 0.53
CA SER A 138 15.89 1.38 1.94
C SER A 138 15.45 0.16 2.80
N GLY A 139 14.56 -0.68 2.26
CA GLY A 139 13.91 -1.75 3.01
C GLY A 139 12.73 -1.30 3.88
N ALA A 140 12.23 -0.09 3.65
CA ALA A 140 11.03 0.46 4.27
C ALA A 140 9.74 -0.08 3.63
N ILE A 141 8.60 0.20 4.26
CA ILE A 141 7.29 -0.01 3.65
C ILE A 141 6.81 1.29 3.02
N CYS A 142 6.62 1.30 1.71
CA CYS A 142 6.13 2.45 0.96
C CYS A 142 4.65 2.26 0.63
N LEU A 143 3.80 3.12 1.19
CA LEU A 143 2.36 3.17 0.93
C LEU A 143 2.08 4.32 -0.04
N VAL A 144 1.78 4.01 -1.31
CA VAL A 144 1.72 5.01 -2.39
C VAL A 144 0.29 5.21 -2.86
N GLU A 145 -0.31 6.34 -2.54
CA GLU A 145 -1.58 6.78 -3.14
C GLU A 145 -1.35 7.39 -4.53
N TRP A 146 -2.29 7.14 -5.43
CA TRP A 146 -2.25 7.64 -6.82
C TRP A 146 -1.00 7.18 -7.62
N PRO A 147 -0.62 5.89 -7.57
CA PRO A 147 0.58 5.36 -8.22
C PRO A 147 0.63 5.64 -9.72
N GLN A 148 -0.54 5.73 -10.38
CA GLN A 148 -0.67 6.02 -11.80
C GLN A 148 -0.03 7.36 -12.21
N ARG A 149 0.16 8.29 -11.26
CA ARG A 149 0.81 9.58 -11.51
C ARG A 149 2.32 9.48 -11.72
N ALA A 150 2.98 8.49 -11.12
CA ALA A 150 4.38 8.14 -11.42
C ALA A 150 4.51 7.12 -12.55
N GLY A 151 3.40 6.51 -12.99
CA GLY A 151 3.36 5.54 -14.09
C GLY A 151 4.37 4.41 -13.91
N ARG A 152 5.05 4.03 -15.00
CA ARG A 152 6.02 2.92 -14.99
C ARG A 152 7.31 3.20 -14.20
N LEU A 153 7.62 4.47 -13.90
CA LEU A 153 8.82 4.83 -13.16
C LEU A 153 8.78 4.38 -11.71
N LEU A 154 7.57 4.13 -11.19
CA LEU A 154 7.33 3.65 -9.83
C LEU A 154 7.74 2.18 -9.65
N GLY A 155 7.94 1.41 -10.73
CA GLY A 155 8.33 0.01 -10.66
C GLY A 155 7.18 -0.97 -10.43
N VAL A 156 7.53 -2.26 -10.29
CA VAL A 156 6.57 -3.33 -10.01
C VAL A 156 6.32 -3.37 -8.50
N PRO A 157 5.07 -3.20 -8.03
CA PRO A 157 4.77 -3.22 -6.60
C PRO A 157 4.81 -4.63 -6.02
N ASP A 158 4.88 -4.74 -4.70
CA ASP A 158 4.61 -6.00 -4.00
C ASP A 158 3.10 -6.25 -3.91
N LEU A 159 2.32 -5.19 -3.68
CA LEU A 159 0.88 -5.22 -3.53
C LEU A 159 0.20 -4.03 -4.25
N VAL A 160 -0.96 -4.30 -4.85
CA VAL A 160 -1.90 -3.28 -5.33
C VAL A 160 -3.23 -3.46 -4.60
N PHE A 161 -3.71 -2.39 -3.97
CA PHE A 161 -5.05 -2.31 -3.39
C PHE A 161 -5.88 -1.34 -4.23
N SER A 162 -6.86 -1.87 -4.97
CA SER A 162 -7.84 -1.08 -5.72
C SER A 162 -9.11 -0.95 -4.88
N LEU A 163 -9.51 0.28 -4.56
CA LEU A 163 -10.72 0.58 -3.80
C LEU A 163 -11.74 1.28 -4.70
N ASP A 164 -12.90 0.66 -4.85
CA ASP A 164 -14.04 1.19 -5.58
C ASP A 164 -15.23 1.38 -4.65
N LEU A 165 -16.07 2.38 -4.94
CA LEU A 165 -17.34 2.59 -4.23
C LEU A 165 -18.29 1.42 -4.54
N ASP A 166 -18.89 0.83 -3.51
CA ASP A 166 -19.94 -0.16 -3.71
C ASP A 166 -21.24 0.57 -4.07
N ASN A 167 -21.50 0.68 -5.37
CA ASN A 167 -22.69 1.35 -5.90
C ASN A 167 -23.88 0.40 -6.08
N GLU A 168 -23.76 -0.90 -5.74
CA GLU A 168 -24.85 -1.87 -5.93
C GLU A 168 -25.91 -1.77 -4.82
N ASN A 169 -25.55 -1.18 -3.67
CA ASN A 169 -26.43 -1.02 -2.52
C ASN A 169 -26.92 0.43 -2.40
N GLU A 170 -28.04 0.78 -3.06
CA GLU A 170 -28.67 2.11 -3.02
C GLU A 170 -29.00 2.62 -1.58
N ASN A 171 -29.03 1.71 -0.58
CA ASN A 171 -29.35 2.01 0.81
C ASN A 171 -28.13 2.08 1.76
N GLU A 172 -26.92 1.72 1.31
CA GLU A 172 -25.68 1.77 2.12
C GLU A 172 -24.62 2.58 1.38
N SER A 173 -24.70 3.91 1.51
CA SER A 173 -23.89 4.86 0.73
C SER A 173 -22.41 4.94 1.13
N ASP A 174 -21.87 4.00 1.91
CA ASP A 174 -20.49 4.04 2.40
C ASP A 174 -19.71 2.72 2.25
N GLY A 175 -20.24 1.75 1.52
CA GLY A 175 -19.51 0.53 1.20
C GLY A 175 -18.36 0.75 0.21
N ARG A 176 -17.33 -0.11 0.27
CA ARG A 176 -16.25 -0.20 -0.72
C ARG A 176 -16.03 -1.66 -1.10
N VAL A 177 -15.62 -1.89 -2.35
CA VAL A 177 -15.02 -3.16 -2.76
C VAL A 177 -13.51 -2.94 -2.85
N LEU A 178 -12.74 -3.74 -2.12
CA LEU A 178 -11.28 -3.74 -2.19
C LEU A 178 -10.80 -4.98 -2.94
N VAL A 179 -10.12 -4.76 -4.06
CA VAL A 179 -9.43 -5.82 -4.80
C VAL A 179 -7.94 -5.71 -4.52
N ALA A 180 -7.39 -6.73 -3.86
CA ALA A 180 -5.99 -6.83 -3.51
C ALA A 180 -5.26 -7.82 -4.42
N ARG A 181 -4.14 -7.38 -5.01
CA ARG A 181 -3.29 -8.19 -5.88
C ARG A 181 -1.86 -8.18 -5.40
N ALA A 182 -1.26 -9.34 -5.23
CA ALA A 182 0.14 -9.51 -4.86
C ALA A 182 1.00 -9.87 -6.08
N TYR A 183 2.18 -9.27 -6.20
CA TYR A 183 3.13 -9.52 -7.31
C TYR A 183 4.52 -9.96 -6.83
N SER A 184 4.72 -10.04 -5.51
CA SER A 184 5.91 -10.63 -4.89
C SER A 184 5.53 -11.67 -3.84
N GLU A 185 6.47 -12.52 -3.44
CA GLU A 185 6.25 -13.50 -2.37
C GLU A 185 5.99 -12.82 -1.02
N SER A 186 6.65 -11.70 -0.71
CA SER A 186 6.40 -10.93 0.51
C SER A 186 5.00 -10.30 0.50
N GLY A 187 4.58 -9.74 -0.63
CA GLY A 187 3.23 -9.22 -0.82
C GLY A 187 2.17 -10.31 -0.68
N LYS A 188 2.41 -11.47 -1.33
CA LYS A 188 1.53 -12.64 -1.26
C LYS A 188 1.42 -13.17 0.17
N ALA A 189 2.53 -13.32 0.88
CA ALA A 189 2.55 -13.77 2.27
C ALA A 189 1.75 -12.83 3.18
N CYS A 190 1.81 -11.51 2.96
CA CYS A 190 0.97 -10.58 3.70
C CYS A 190 -0.51 -10.75 3.35
N LEU A 191 -0.85 -10.84 2.06
CA LEU A 191 -2.24 -10.96 1.60
C LEU A 191 -2.91 -12.26 2.02
N GLU A 192 -2.17 -13.37 2.16
CA GLU A 192 -2.70 -14.64 2.68
C GLU A 192 -3.14 -14.56 4.15
N ARG A 193 -2.61 -13.59 4.90
CA ARG A 193 -2.89 -13.34 6.32
C ARG A 193 -3.95 -12.24 6.55
N CYS A 194 -4.53 -11.70 5.49
CA CYS A 194 -5.54 -10.62 5.52
C CYS A 194 -6.99 -11.13 5.42
#